data_AF-A0A3N3DXS4-F1
#
_entry.id   AF-A0A3N3DXS4-F1
#
_cell.length_a   1.000
_cell.length_b   1.000
_cell.length_c   1.000
_cell.angle_alpha   90.00
_cell.angle_beta   90.00
_cell.angle_gamma   90.00
#
_symmetry.space_group_name_H-M   'P 1'
#
loop_
_entity.id
_entity.type
_entity.pdbx_description
1 polymer ?
#
loop_
_entity_poly.entity_id
_entity_poly.type
_entity_poly.pdbx_seq_one_letter_code
_entity_poly.pdbx_strand_id
1 'polypeptide(L)'
;MNNLALLPRALGALFYYSPVEQINLATLNNLESLAGAYQWQDLETVNHLIISLKQERYSANKYNFSVLFEGQGEMLAPPWGSVYQNRENLVMGDSTAAYYQFLDRAGIAFEINNQPLDHFGLMMWALALLIEEGNQVALVEFLSVHLLPWSGRYLELLQSNQESPFYADLAKLTELFLEQVKTEIGLTIEPIKLYK
;
A
#
# COMPACT_ATOMS: atom_id res chain seq x y z
N MET A 1 -20.99 -7.29 3.84
CA MET A 1 -19.55 -7.17 3.55
C MET A 1 -19.10 -5.82 4.08
N ASN A 2 -18.02 -5.79 4.85
CA ASN A 2 -17.52 -4.56 5.46
C ASN A 2 -16.92 -3.68 4.34
N ASN A 3 -17.59 -2.59 3.95
CA ASN A 3 -17.14 -1.72 2.84
C ASN A 3 -15.72 -1.17 3.08
N LEU A 4 -15.27 -1.14 4.34
CA LEU A 4 -13.94 -0.70 4.76
C LEU A 4 -12.79 -1.54 4.19
N ALA A 5 -13.02 -2.81 3.85
CA ALA A 5 -11.98 -3.69 3.30
C ALA A 5 -11.82 -3.58 1.78
N LEU A 6 -12.78 -2.95 1.08
CA LEU A 6 -12.76 -2.87 -0.39
C LEU A 6 -11.66 -1.94 -0.90
N LEU A 7 -11.50 -0.78 -0.27
CA LEU A 7 -10.47 0.18 -0.65
C LEU A 7 -9.04 -0.35 -0.46
N PRO A 8 -8.63 -0.89 0.72
CA PRO A 8 -7.29 -1.45 0.87
C PRO A 8 -7.04 -2.63 -0.08
N ARG A 9 -8.07 -3.43 -0.39
CA ARG A 9 -7.95 -4.49 -1.40
C ARG A 9 -7.66 -3.94 -2.79
N ALA A 10 -8.37 -2.88 -3.19
CA ALA A 10 -8.18 -2.18 -4.45
C ALA A 10 -6.79 -1.54 -4.55
N LEU A 11 -6.39 -0.78 -3.52
CA LEU A 11 -5.07 -0.16 -3.45
C LEU A 11 -3.97 -1.22 -3.52
N GLY A 12 -4.10 -2.34 -2.79
CA GLY A 12 -3.13 -3.43 -2.84
C GLY A 12 -2.94 -4.01 -4.24
N ALA A 13 -4.03 -4.18 -5.01
CA ALA A 13 -3.95 -4.63 -6.40
C ALA A 13 -3.25 -3.60 -7.30
N LEU A 14 -3.50 -2.30 -7.09
CA LEU A 14 -2.89 -1.22 -7.88
C LEU A 14 -1.39 -1.06 -7.64
N PHE A 15 -0.89 -1.42 -6.46
CA PHE A 15 0.55 -1.45 -6.16
C PHE A 15 1.23 -2.76 -6.52
N TYR A 16 0.50 -3.87 -6.65
CA TYR A 16 1.09 -5.19 -6.87
C TYR A 16 1.06 -5.65 -8.33
N TYR A 17 -0.01 -5.36 -9.06
CA TYR A 17 -0.15 -5.77 -10.47
C TYR A 17 0.04 -4.58 -11.42
N SER A 18 0.59 -4.86 -12.59
CA SER A 18 0.76 -3.88 -13.65
C SER A 18 -0.59 -3.32 -14.12
N PRO A 19 -0.68 -2.05 -14.53
CA PRO A 19 -1.96 -1.45 -14.93
C PRO A 19 -2.55 -2.05 -16.22
N VAL A 20 -1.74 -2.80 -16.98
CA VAL A 20 -2.17 -3.50 -18.21
C VAL A 20 -2.62 -4.94 -17.97
N GLU A 21 -2.45 -5.47 -16.76
CA GLU A 21 -2.91 -6.82 -16.43
C GLU A 21 -4.43 -6.85 -16.24
N GLN A 22 -5.07 -7.90 -16.76
CA GLN A 22 -6.52 -8.03 -16.72
C GLN A 22 -7.09 -7.98 -15.29
N ILE A 23 -6.34 -8.53 -14.32
CA ILE A 23 -6.72 -8.51 -12.90
C ILE A 23 -6.82 -7.09 -12.34
N ASN A 24 -6.02 -6.15 -12.85
CA ASN A 24 -5.97 -4.79 -12.36
C ASN A 24 -6.85 -3.82 -13.16
N LEU A 25 -7.17 -4.15 -14.41
CA LEU A 25 -8.06 -3.33 -15.26
C LEU A 25 -9.42 -3.09 -14.62
N ALA A 26 -10.00 -4.09 -13.95
CA ALA A 26 -11.27 -3.96 -13.25
C ALA A 26 -11.17 -2.98 -12.07
N THR A 27 -10.09 -3.07 -11.28
CA THR A 27 -9.82 -2.18 -10.16
C THR A 27 -9.65 -0.74 -10.63
N LEU A 28 -8.84 -0.53 -11.67
CA LEU A 28 -8.62 0.78 -12.29
C LEU A 28 -9.93 1.40 -12.84
N ASN A 29 -10.79 0.59 -13.46
CA ASN A 29 -12.10 1.04 -13.96
C ASN A 29 -13.04 1.50 -12.85
N ASN A 30 -12.94 0.91 -11.67
CA ASN A 30 -13.87 1.12 -10.57
C ASN A 30 -13.28 1.94 -9.41
N LEU A 31 -12.05 2.47 -9.54
CA LEU A 31 -11.34 3.13 -8.45
C LEU A 31 -12.14 4.28 -7.83
N GLU A 32 -12.82 5.09 -8.64
CA GLU A 32 -13.71 6.16 -8.14
C GLU A 32 -14.84 5.61 -7.27
N SER A 33 -15.52 4.55 -7.72
CA SER A 33 -16.60 3.94 -6.94
C SER A 33 -16.08 3.28 -5.67
N LEU A 34 -14.89 2.67 -5.71
CA LEU A 34 -14.27 1.99 -4.58
C LEU A 34 -13.79 3.01 -3.54
N ALA A 35 -13.14 4.09 -3.97
CA ALA A 35 -12.73 5.19 -3.12
C ALA A 35 -13.94 5.94 -2.56
N GLY A 36 -14.97 6.21 -3.38
CA GLY A 36 -16.20 6.88 -2.94
C GLY A 36 -17.07 6.07 -1.96
N ALA A 37 -16.83 4.76 -1.83
CA ALA A 37 -17.50 3.93 -0.84
C ALA A 37 -16.88 4.05 0.57
N TYR A 38 -15.66 4.59 0.68
CA TYR A 38 -15.01 4.86 1.96
C TYR A 38 -15.46 6.21 2.52
N GLN A 39 -15.64 6.29 3.84
CA GLN A 39 -16.17 7.48 4.52
C GLN A 39 -15.05 8.48 4.85
N TRP A 40 -14.58 9.21 3.84
CA TRP A 40 -13.48 10.16 4.00
C TRP A 40 -13.82 11.34 4.90
N GLN A 41 -12.86 11.76 5.72
CA GLN A 41 -12.93 13.02 6.48
C GLN A 41 -12.65 14.24 5.59
N ASP A 42 -11.67 14.12 4.68
CA ASP A 42 -11.31 15.16 3.70
C ASP A 42 -11.83 14.80 2.31
N LEU A 43 -13.12 15.04 2.09
CA LEU A 43 -13.78 14.77 0.80
C LEU A 43 -13.26 15.65 -0.34
N GLU A 44 -12.83 16.89 -0.05
CA GLU A 44 -12.39 17.83 -1.08
C GLU A 44 -11.09 17.35 -1.72
N THR A 45 -10.06 17.09 -0.91
CA THR A 45 -8.77 16.59 -1.38
C THR A 45 -8.93 15.24 -2.10
N VAL A 46 -9.73 14.33 -1.54
CA VAL A 46 -9.96 13.01 -2.13
C VAL A 46 -10.65 13.13 -3.49
N ASN A 47 -11.65 13.99 -3.64
CA ASN A 47 -12.31 14.21 -4.92
C ASN A 47 -11.34 14.76 -5.98
N HIS A 48 -10.48 15.70 -5.60
CA HIS A 48 -9.43 16.21 -6.49
C HIS A 48 -8.47 15.09 -6.95
N LEU A 49 -8.03 14.23 -6.03
CA LEU A 49 -7.16 13.09 -6.35
C LEU A 49 -7.86 12.08 -7.26
N ILE A 50 -9.13 11.75 -7.01
CA ILE A 50 -9.90 10.82 -7.86
C ILE A 50 -10.02 11.38 -9.29
N ILE A 51 -10.29 12.68 -9.44
CA ILE A 51 -10.35 13.33 -10.76
C ILE A 51 -8.99 13.21 -11.47
N SER A 52 -7.89 13.53 -10.77
CA SER A 52 -6.53 13.43 -11.33
C SER A 52 -6.18 12.00 -11.74
N LEU A 53 -6.43 11.02 -10.86
CA LEU A 53 -6.23 9.59 -11.13
C LEU A 53 -7.01 9.11 -12.36
N LYS A 54 -8.23 9.60 -12.58
CA LYS A 54 -9.02 9.27 -13.78
C LYS A 54 -8.40 9.85 -15.05
N GLN A 55 -7.86 11.06 -14.99
CA GLN A 55 -7.20 11.72 -16.12
C GLN A 55 -5.88 11.02 -16.48
N GLU A 56 -5.07 10.68 -15.47
CA GLU A 56 -3.76 10.06 -15.63
C GLU A 56 -3.82 8.54 -15.81
N ARG A 57 -5.00 7.93 -15.71
CA ARG A 57 -5.15 6.47 -15.76
C ARG A 57 -4.48 5.82 -16.98
N TYR A 58 -4.61 6.44 -18.15
CA TYR A 58 -4.06 5.91 -19.40
C TYR A 58 -2.58 6.27 -19.61
N SER A 59 -2.01 7.16 -18.79
CA SER A 59 -0.58 7.46 -18.80
C SER A 59 0.21 6.37 -18.04
N ALA A 60 -0.39 5.74 -17.03
CA ALA A 60 0.16 4.57 -16.35
C ALA A 60 0.27 3.37 -17.31
N ASN A 61 1.50 2.94 -17.57
CA ASN A 61 1.79 1.83 -18.48
C ASN A 61 2.76 0.83 -17.83
N LYS A 62 3.01 -0.27 -18.55
CA LYS A 62 3.90 -1.33 -18.07
C LYS A 62 5.32 -0.84 -17.78
N TYR A 63 5.87 0.05 -18.60
CA TYR A 63 7.23 0.56 -18.39
C TYR A 63 7.35 1.35 -17.10
N ASN A 64 6.46 2.32 -16.85
CA ASN A 64 6.51 3.08 -15.60
C ASN A 64 6.30 2.17 -14.38
N PHE A 65 5.43 1.15 -14.50
CA PHE A 65 5.27 0.15 -13.45
C PHE A 65 6.57 -0.63 -13.22
N SER A 66 7.25 -1.08 -14.28
CA SER A 66 8.50 -1.83 -14.16
C SER A 66 9.61 -1.00 -13.50
N VAL A 67 9.69 0.30 -13.78
CA VAL A 67 10.66 1.21 -13.11
C VAL A 67 10.33 1.36 -11.63
N LEU A 68 9.07 1.60 -11.30
CA LEU A 68 8.65 1.91 -9.92
C LEU A 68 8.59 0.69 -9.01
N PHE A 69 8.27 -0.51 -9.54
CA PHE A 69 7.95 -1.69 -8.71
C PHE A 69 8.73 -2.96 -9.06
N GLU A 70 9.31 -3.08 -10.27
CA GLU A 70 9.97 -4.33 -10.72
C GLU A 70 11.49 -4.22 -10.90
N GLY A 71 12.06 -3.03 -10.72
CA GLY A 71 13.52 -2.81 -10.70
C GLY A 71 14.13 -2.56 -12.07
N GLN A 72 13.33 -2.07 -13.03
CA GLN A 72 13.87 -1.54 -14.27
C GLN A 72 14.55 -0.19 -14.00
N GLY A 73 15.87 -0.17 -13.93
CA GLY A 73 16.63 1.04 -13.60
C GLY A 73 16.69 1.29 -12.09
N GLU A 74 16.82 2.56 -11.68
CA GLU A 74 16.88 2.91 -10.27
C GLU A 74 15.46 3.00 -9.67
N MET A 75 15.18 2.12 -8.71
CA MET A 75 13.90 2.11 -8.01
C MET A 75 13.89 3.14 -6.88
N LEU A 76 13.19 4.26 -7.11
CA LEU A 76 13.10 5.39 -6.18
C LEU A 76 12.53 4.97 -4.82
N ALA A 77 11.41 4.24 -4.83
CA ALA A 77 10.68 3.83 -3.64
C ALA A 77 10.44 2.31 -3.66
N PRO A 78 11.42 1.48 -3.22
CA PRO A 78 11.26 0.05 -3.25
C PRO A 78 10.11 -0.43 -2.38
N PRO A 79 9.15 -1.23 -2.88
CA PRO A 79 7.89 -1.50 -2.18
C PRO A 79 8.02 -2.50 -1.02
N TRP A 80 9.21 -2.80 -0.51
CA TRP A 80 9.40 -3.78 0.57
C TRP A 80 9.75 -3.10 1.89
N GLY A 81 9.02 -3.42 2.95
CA GLY A 81 9.22 -2.78 4.25
C GLY A 81 10.61 -2.96 4.84
N SER A 82 11.26 -4.09 4.57
CA SER A 82 12.65 -4.35 4.98
C SER A 82 13.68 -3.37 4.43
N VAL A 83 13.46 -2.82 3.23
CA VAL A 83 14.40 -1.87 2.60
C VAL A 83 14.54 -0.58 3.40
N TYR A 84 13.50 -0.18 4.13
CA TYR A 84 13.51 1.08 4.89
C TYR A 84 14.09 0.93 6.31
N GLN A 85 14.14 -0.29 6.82
CA GLN A 85 14.34 -0.57 8.25
C GLN A 85 15.73 -1.11 8.60
N ASN A 86 16.57 -1.41 7.61
CA ASN A 86 17.96 -1.82 7.79
C ASN A 86 18.94 -0.89 7.06
N ARG A 87 20.21 -0.85 7.49
CA ARG A 87 21.23 0.06 6.93
C ARG A 87 21.61 -0.29 5.51
N GLU A 88 21.53 -1.57 5.20
CA GLU A 88 21.96 -2.15 3.95
C GLU A 88 20.90 -1.99 2.84
N ASN A 89 19.72 -1.47 3.18
CA ASN A 89 18.55 -1.32 2.32
C ASN A 89 18.19 -2.62 1.58
N LEU A 90 18.32 -3.76 2.28
CA LEU A 90 18.12 -5.10 1.74
C LEU A 90 16.69 -5.59 1.95
N VAL A 91 16.20 -6.31 0.94
CA VAL A 91 14.93 -7.05 0.96
C VAL A 91 15.07 -8.32 1.80
N MET A 92 13.99 -8.81 2.42
CA MET A 92 13.96 -10.01 3.28
C MET A 92 14.85 -9.90 4.53
N GLY A 93 14.84 -8.74 5.18
CA GLY A 93 15.55 -8.52 6.46
C GLY A 93 14.76 -9.01 7.70
N ASP A 94 15.24 -8.65 8.89
CA ASP A 94 14.62 -9.04 10.17
C ASP A 94 13.15 -8.64 10.29
N SER A 95 12.77 -7.47 9.75
CA SER A 95 11.37 -7.00 9.73
C SER A 95 10.47 -7.91 8.89
N THR A 96 10.98 -8.50 7.80
CA THR A 96 10.25 -9.48 6.97
C THR A 96 10.03 -10.77 7.75
N ALA A 97 11.06 -11.27 8.45
CA ALA A 97 10.93 -12.47 9.28
C ALA A 97 9.92 -12.27 10.42
N ALA A 98 9.96 -11.13 11.10
CA ALA A 98 8.98 -10.76 12.12
C ALA A 98 7.55 -10.68 11.54
N TYR A 99 7.41 -10.11 10.33
CA TYR A 99 6.12 -10.03 9.65
C TYR A 99 5.58 -11.43 9.28
N TYR A 100 6.43 -12.36 8.86
CA TYR A 100 6.00 -13.73 8.56
C TYR A 100 5.48 -14.46 9.80
N GLN A 101 6.14 -14.28 10.95
CA GLN A 101 5.65 -14.82 12.22
C GLN A 101 4.32 -14.20 12.65
N PHE A 102 4.11 -12.91 12.35
CA PHE A 102 2.81 -12.27 12.57
C PHE A 102 1.73 -12.89 11.68
N LEU A 103 1.98 -13.05 10.36
CA LEU A 103 1.01 -13.62 9.43
C LEU A 103 0.60 -15.04 9.83
N ASP A 104 1.56 -15.87 10.24
CA ASP A 104 1.29 -17.23 10.75
C ASP A 104 0.37 -17.21 11.98
N ARG A 105 0.68 -16.37 12.98
CA ARG A 105 -0.17 -16.19 14.18
C ARG A 105 -1.56 -15.64 13.87
N ALA A 106 -1.66 -14.79 12.85
CA ALA A 106 -2.92 -14.19 12.39
C ALA A 106 -3.73 -15.13 11.47
N GLY A 107 -3.19 -16.29 11.09
CA GLY A 107 -3.84 -17.22 10.17
C GLY A 107 -3.94 -16.71 8.73
N ILE A 108 -3.08 -15.78 8.32
CA ILE A 108 -3.07 -15.18 6.98
C ILE A 108 -2.01 -15.88 6.13
N ALA A 109 -2.45 -16.54 5.07
CA ALA A 109 -1.59 -17.18 4.10
C ALA A 109 -1.85 -16.62 2.69
N PHE A 110 -0.76 -16.30 1.98
CA PHE A 110 -0.80 -15.94 0.57
C PHE A 110 -0.15 -17.05 -0.25
N GLU A 111 -0.79 -17.46 -1.34
CA GLU A 111 -0.20 -18.38 -2.32
C GLU A 111 0.69 -17.61 -3.32
N ILE A 112 1.70 -16.90 -2.79
CA ILE A 112 2.58 -16.02 -3.56
C ILE A 112 4.04 -16.38 -3.26
N ASN A 113 4.77 -16.79 -4.30
CA ASN A 113 6.14 -17.30 -4.16
C ASN A 113 7.19 -16.45 -4.90
N ASN A 114 6.78 -15.42 -5.63
CA ASN A 114 7.67 -14.59 -6.46
C ASN A 114 8.07 -13.26 -5.80
N GLN A 115 7.45 -12.90 -4.68
CA GLN A 115 7.71 -11.66 -3.96
C GLN A 115 7.73 -11.91 -2.44
N PRO A 116 8.62 -11.26 -1.69
CA PRO A 116 8.51 -11.18 -0.24
C PRO A 116 7.13 -10.64 0.20
N LEU A 117 6.57 -11.19 1.28
CA LEU A 117 5.22 -10.77 1.71
C LEU A 117 5.19 -9.35 2.31
N ASP A 118 6.33 -8.78 2.71
CA ASP A 118 6.45 -7.39 3.14
C ASP A 118 6.41 -6.38 1.97
N HIS A 119 6.05 -6.84 0.76
CA HIS A 119 5.68 -5.98 -0.35
C HIS A 119 4.40 -5.18 -0.03
N PHE A 120 4.44 -3.87 -0.21
CA PHE A 120 3.38 -2.93 0.20
C PHE A 120 1.99 -3.34 -0.31
N GLY A 121 1.87 -3.69 -1.60
CA GLY A 121 0.60 -4.17 -2.17
C GLY A 121 0.03 -5.42 -1.48
N LEU A 122 0.89 -6.36 -1.05
CA LEU A 122 0.48 -7.56 -0.32
C LEU A 122 0.09 -7.22 1.12
N MET A 123 0.80 -6.28 1.74
CA MET A 123 0.44 -5.79 3.07
C MET A 123 -0.92 -5.07 3.07
N MET A 124 -1.27 -4.34 2.00
CA MET A 124 -2.60 -3.76 1.85
C MET A 124 -3.71 -4.82 1.71
N TRP A 125 -3.41 -5.99 1.12
CA TRP A 125 -4.33 -7.12 1.15
C TRP A 125 -4.45 -7.74 2.54
N ALA A 126 -3.34 -7.87 3.28
CA ALA A 126 -3.38 -8.33 4.66
C ALA A 126 -4.24 -7.39 5.53
N LEU A 127 -4.13 -6.06 5.32
CA LEU A 127 -5.00 -5.07 5.96
C LEU A 127 -6.48 -5.33 5.66
N ALA A 128 -6.83 -5.58 4.39
CA ALA A 128 -8.20 -5.88 4.00
C ALA A 128 -8.73 -7.15 4.69
N LEU A 129 -7.92 -8.22 4.75
CA LEU A 129 -8.28 -9.47 5.43
C LEU A 129 -8.47 -9.27 6.94
N LEU A 130 -7.58 -8.51 7.59
CA LEU A 130 -7.69 -8.21 9.03
C LEU A 130 -8.95 -7.39 9.35
N ILE A 131 -9.32 -6.44 8.48
CA ILE A 131 -10.57 -5.66 8.61
C ILE A 131 -11.81 -6.54 8.46
N GLU A 132 -11.76 -7.54 7.57
CA GLU A 132 -12.87 -8.48 7.37
C GLU A 132 -13.04 -9.46 8.52
N GLU A 133 -11.92 -9.96 9.05
CA GLU A 133 -11.91 -10.86 10.22
C GLU A 133 -12.39 -10.15 11.49
N GLY A 134 -12.22 -8.82 11.56
CA GLY A 134 -12.65 -8.02 12.71
C GLY A 134 -11.80 -8.22 13.97
N ASN A 135 -10.64 -8.89 13.86
CA ASN A 135 -9.68 -9.07 14.94
C ASN A 135 -8.90 -7.78 15.20
N GLN A 136 -9.44 -6.94 16.09
CA GLN A 136 -8.86 -5.63 16.42
C GLN A 136 -7.44 -5.72 16.98
N VAL A 137 -7.11 -6.77 17.75
CA VAL A 137 -5.77 -6.94 18.32
C VAL A 137 -4.75 -7.17 17.21
N ALA A 138 -5.05 -8.09 16.29
CA ALA A 138 -4.17 -8.36 15.15
C ALA A 138 -4.09 -7.16 14.19
N LEU A 139 -5.18 -6.43 13.98
CA LEU A 139 -5.18 -5.21 13.17
C LEU A 139 -4.28 -4.11 13.76
N VAL A 140 -4.37 -3.89 15.07
CA VAL A 140 -3.52 -2.92 15.79
C VAL A 140 -2.04 -3.32 15.72
N GLU A 141 -1.71 -4.58 15.96
CA GLU A 141 -0.33 -5.08 15.84
C GLU A 141 0.18 -4.92 14.40
N PHE A 142 -0.61 -5.33 13.41
CA PHE A 142 -0.27 -5.18 11.99
C PHE A 142 0.07 -3.73 11.62
N LEU A 143 -0.84 -2.81 11.93
CA LEU A 143 -0.67 -1.41 11.59
C LEU A 143 0.52 -0.80 12.34
N SER A 144 0.63 -1.05 13.65
CA SER A 144 1.63 -0.38 14.49
C SER A 144 3.04 -0.94 14.39
N VAL A 145 3.19 -2.23 14.09
CA VAL A 145 4.49 -2.92 14.07
C VAL A 145 4.97 -3.15 12.64
N HIS A 146 4.08 -3.44 11.70
CA HIS A 146 4.47 -3.96 10.39
C HIS A 146 4.27 -2.98 9.24
N LEU A 147 3.18 -2.21 9.22
CA LEU A 147 2.86 -1.32 8.09
C LEU A 147 3.28 0.15 8.32
N LEU A 148 2.66 0.81 9.30
CA LEU A 148 2.82 2.26 9.51
C LEU A 148 4.23 2.74 9.88
N PRO A 149 5.12 1.92 10.51
CA PRO A 149 6.48 2.38 10.81
C PRO A 149 7.31 2.81 9.59
N TRP A 150 6.98 2.34 8.39
CA TRP A 150 7.74 2.65 7.17
C TRP A 150 6.88 3.12 5.99
N SER A 151 5.59 2.79 5.97
CA SER A 151 4.73 3.07 4.81
C SER A 151 4.65 4.55 4.47
N GLY A 152 4.65 5.45 5.47
CA GLY A 152 4.64 6.89 5.23
C GLY A 152 5.84 7.35 4.41
N ARG A 153 7.04 6.84 4.74
CA ARG A 153 8.27 7.16 4.00
C ARG A 153 8.27 6.57 2.58
N TYR A 154 7.78 5.34 2.43
CA TYR A 154 7.60 4.74 1.10
C TYR A 154 6.66 5.57 0.23
N LEU A 155 5.50 5.97 0.77
CA LEU A 155 4.52 6.79 0.05
C LEU A 155 5.07 8.17 -0.26
N GLU A 156 5.77 8.84 0.67
CA GLU A 156 6.44 10.13 0.42
C GLU A 156 7.41 10.06 -0.76
N LEU A 157 8.29 9.04 -0.80
CA LEU A 157 9.21 8.84 -1.92
C LEU A 157 8.45 8.58 -3.22
N LEU A 158 7.41 7.73 -3.18
CA LEU A 158 6.62 7.43 -4.37
C LEU A 158 5.85 8.65 -4.87
N GLN A 159 5.38 9.55 -4.00
CA GLN A 159 4.77 10.81 -4.41
C GLN A 159 5.74 11.72 -5.18
N SER A 160 7.04 11.64 -4.89
CA SER A 160 8.08 12.42 -5.54
C SER A 160 8.58 11.84 -6.88
N ASN A 161 8.03 10.69 -7.31
CA ASN A 161 8.47 10.03 -8.53
C ASN A 161 8.21 10.89 -9.78
N GLN A 162 9.13 10.84 -10.74
CA GLN A 162 9.01 11.54 -12.03
C GLN A 162 8.51 10.62 -13.16
N GLU A 163 8.30 9.34 -12.88
CA GLU A 163 7.95 8.32 -13.87
C GLU A 163 6.47 8.33 -14.21
N SER A 164 5.61 8.55 -13.21
CA SER A 164 4.16 8.45 -13.37
C SER A 164 3.40 9.35 -12.39
N PRO A 165 2.74 10.40 -12.90
CA PRO A 165 1.78 11.20 -12.13
C PRO A 165 0.66 10.36 -11.51
N PHE A 166 0.19 9.32 -12.22
CA PHE A 166 -0.80 8.39 -11.68
C PHE A 166 -0.33 7.73 -10.37
N TYR A 167 0.89 7.18 -10.34
CA TYR A 167 1.41 6.54 -9.13
C TYR A 167 1.75 7.55 -8.03
N ALA A 168 2.08 8.80 -8.38
CA ALA A 168 2.26 9.86 -7.40
C ALA A 168 0.92 10.19 -6.69
N ASP A 169 -0.18 10.31 -7.43
CA ASP A 169 -1.50 10.59 -6.84
C ASP A 169 -2.10 9.37 -6.16
N LEU A 170 -1.80 8.15 -6.62
CA LEU A 170 -2.19 6.92 -5.95
C LEU A 170 -1.52 6.83 -4.57
N ALA A 171 -0.26 7.23 -4.46
CA ALA A 171 0.45 7.30 -3.19
C ALA A 171 -0.18 8.31 -2.24
N LYS A 172 -0.57 9.51 -2.71
CA LYS A 172 -1.30 10.51 -1.91
C LYS A 172 -2.63 9.98 -1.39
N LEU A 173 -3.44 9.37 -2.26
CA LEU A 173 -4.73 8.80 -1.86
C LEU A 173 -4.55 7.71 -0.79
N THR A 174 -3.51 6.89 -0.94
CA THR A 174 -3.19 5.82 -0.01
C THR A 174 -2.67 6.35 1.34
N GLU A 175 -1.88 7.43 1.32
CA GLU A 175 -1.43 8.10 2.54
C GLU A 175 -2.62 8.65 3.31
N LEU A 176 -3.54 9.37 2.65
CA LEU A 176 -4.77 9.86 3.28
C LEU A 176 -5.59 8.73 3.89
N PHE A 177 -5.70 7.59 3.19
CA PHE A 177 -6.39 6.41 3.70
C PHE A 177 -5.74 5.89 4.99
N LEU A 178 -4.42 5.67 4.97
CA LEU A 178 -3.70 5.11 6.12
C LEU A 178 -3.68 6.08 7.32
N GLU A 179 -3.56 7.38 7.07
CA GLU A 179 -3.62 8.41 8.12
C GLU A 179 -5.01 8.49 8.76
N GLN A 180 -6.07 8.38 7.95
CA GLN A 180 -7.43 8.32 8.47
C GLN A 180 -7.65 7.04 9.29
N VAL A 181 -7.25 5.87 8.79
CA VAL A 181 -7.33 4.60 9.54
C VAL A 181 -6.55 4.67 10.86
N LYS A 182 -5.33 5.23 10.85
CA LYS A 182 -4.52 5.44 12.06
C LYS A 182 -5.26 6.30 13.09
N THR A 183 -5.91 7.37 12.63
CA THR A 183 -6.69 8.28 13.47
C THR A 183 -7.95 7.62 14.03
N GLU A 184 -8.70 6.89 13.20
CA GLU A 184 -9.93 6.18 13.58
C GLU A 184 -9.70 5.11 14.65
N ILE A 185 -8.56 4.41 14.58
CA ILE A 185 -8.16 3.38 15.55
C ILE A 185 -7.50 4.01 16.80
N GLY A 186 -7.11 5.29 16.73
CA GLY A 186 -6.44 5.99 17.83
C GLY A 186 -4.99 5.53 18.05
N LEU A 187 -4.30 5.15 16.97
CA LEU A 187 -2.92 4.67 17.05
C LEU A 187 -1.92 5.82 17.11
N THR A 188 -0.94 5.69 18.00
CA THR A 188 0.29 6.50 18.00
C THR A 188 1.44 5.59 17.61
N ILE A 189 2.20 5.98 16.58
CA ILE A 189 3.34 5.21 16.09
C ILE A 189 4.61 5.84 16.65
N GLU A 190 5.37 5.06 17.41
CA GLU A 190 6.71 5.45 17.83
C GLU A 190 7.62 5.56 16.60
N PRO A 191 8.27 6.71 16.36
CA PRO A 191 9.17 6.85 15.23
C PRO A 191 10.32 5.85 15.31
N ILE A 192 10.51 5.07 14.26
CA ILE A 192 11.69 4.22 14.09
C ILE A 192 12.73 4.94 13.23
N LYS A 193 13.99 4.53 13.35
CA LYS A 193 15.03 4.99 12.43
C LYS A 193 14.81 4.35 11.06
N LEU A 194 14.63 5.18 10.04
CA LEU A 194 14.57 4.77 8.64
C LEU A 194 15.90 5.06 7.94
N TYR A 195 16.24 4.23 6.96
CA TYR A 195 17.53 4.28 6.22
C TYR A 195 17.37 4.64 4.74
N LYS A 196 16.14 4.82 4.27
CA LYS A 196 15.80 5.32 2.94
C LYS A 196 14.69 6.35 3.02
#